data_AF-A0A8G2M8A9-F1
#
_entry.id   AF-A0A8G2M8A9-F1
#
_cell.length_a   1.000
_cell.length_b   1.000
_cell.length_c   1.000
_cell.angle_alpha   90.00
_cell.angle_beta   90.00
_cell.angle_gamma   90.00
#
_symmetry.space_group_name_H-M   'P 1'
#
loop_
_entity.id
_entity.type
_entity.pdbx_description
1 polymer ?
#
loop_
_entity_poly.entity_id
_entity_poly.type
_entity_poly.pdbx_seq_one_letter_code
_entity_poly.pdbx_strand_id
1 'polypeptide(L)'
;MNIYKEIKEKNNKVKLYNDIKFKLIIIPNEEKKEKMSYDICDFEMNCENSDNDNLNKKSEIICNNLKSELNKCKTHNKEKSWKIFYFIKEFIQSLDLLEEFNFNYFRGQRSNWKVLPGLLRDSTNKEYINHFEQEYKRLAYNYPEELSYLPYDKNNRLERANYLSILQHYGMQTSLLDITKNPFIALLFMVSEENKNKINKPSFILYEIDENIHHESHLFIRVIKDANNKRIEAQRGAFLCYDYLYSLNITDIKRINRIILDIEVSKDKYVEKLKKDIEIINQLKKEYENSEEKKDSDFNNIVNEAIEFRKTLLENLEIPKDANEKIDECYEELRKEMLTKLKEYHYFENQLYPDLDKQIAYILSKYNDQSSKKYISDL
;
A
#
# COMPACT_ATOMS: atom_id res chain seq x y z
N MET A 1 30.10 -17.93 4.44
CA MET A 1 29.01 -18.77 4.99
C MET A 1 27.70 -18.24 4.45
N ASN A 2 26.86 -19.04 3.80
CA ASN A 2 25.57 -18.56 3.30
C ASN A 2 24.49 -18.77 4.36
N ILE A 3 24.03 -17.68 4.97
CA ILE A 3 23.03 -17.68 6.05
C ILE A 3 21.58 -17.68 5.55
N TYR A 4 21.35 -17.42 4.26
CA TYR A 4 20.02 -17.07 3.75
C TYR A 4 19.07 -18.26 3.60
N LYS A 5 19.61 -19.47 3.42
CA LYS A 5 18.79 -20.69 3.45
C LYS A 5 18.16 -20.88 4.83
N GLU A 6 18.99 -20.82 5.87
CA GLU A 6 18.56 -20.96 7.27
C GLU A 6 17.60 -19.85 7.68
N ILE A 7 17.87 -18.60 7.28
CA ILE A 7 16.96 -17.46 7.50
C ILE A 7 15.60 -17.72 6.85
N LYS A 8 15.56 -18.18 5.59
CA LYS A 8 14.30 -18.44 4.88
C LYS A 8 13.49 -19.55 5.57
N GLU A 9 14.14 -20.62 6.00
CA GLU A 9 13.50 -21.69 6.76
C GLU A 9 12.97 -21.22 8.11
N LYS A 10 13.77 -20.47 8.86
CA LYS A 10 13.39 -19.93 10.18
C LYS A 10 12.25 -18.94 10.09
N ASN A 11 12.27 -18.06 9.09
CA ASN A 11 11.20 -17.09 8.81
C ASN A 11 9.83 -17.76 8.60
N ASN A 12 9.80 -18.98 8.04
CA ASN A 12 8.54 -19.71 7.85
C ASN A 12 8.00 -20.36 9.13
N LYS A 13 8.83 -20.53 10.16
CA LYS A 13 8.46 -21.18 11.43
C LYS A 13 8.16 -20.18 12.56
N VAL A 14 8.63 -18.95 12.42
CA VAL A 14 8.60 -17.95 13.50
C VAL A 14 7.47 -16.95 13.33
N LYS A 15 6.75 -16.67 14.42
CA LYS A 15 5.70 -15.63 14.46
C LYS A 15 6.30 -14.32 14.96
N LEU A 16 6.62 -13.44 14.02
CA LEU A 16 7.24 -12.12 14.26
C LEU A 16 6.22 -11.04 14.62
N TYR A 17 4.98 -11.19 14.16
CA TYR A 17 3.98 -10.14 14.23
C TYR A 17 2.70 -10.62 14.89
N ASN A 18 1.99 -9.70 15.54
CA ASN A 18 0.57 -9.82 15.82
C ASN A 18 -0.17 -9.04 14.73
N ASP A 19 -0.65 -9.76 13.72
CA ASP A 19 -1.19 -9.16 12.50
C ASP A 19 -2.70 -8.95 12.60
N ILE A 20 -3.13 -7.71 12.38
CA ILE A 20 -4.52 -7.36 12.10
C ILE A 20 -4.64 -6.85 10.67
N LYS A 21 -5.53 -7.47 9.90
CA LYS A 21 -5.79 -7.12 8.52
C LYS A 21 -7.11 -6.38 8.42
N PHE A 22 -7.05 -5.17 7.92
CA PHE A 22 -8.20 -4.41 7.48
C PHE A 22 -8.28 -4.44 5.96
N LYS A 23 -9.50 -4.47 5.43
CA LYS A 23 -9.77 -4.44 4.00
C LYS A 23 -10.78 -3.34 3.71
N LEU A 24 -10.34 -2.29 3.03
CA LEU A 24 -11.21 -1.26 2.47
C LEU A 24 -11.67 -1.71 1.09
N ILE A 25 -12.97 -1.97 0.96
CA ILE A 25 -13.56 -2.46 -0.27
C ILE A 25 -14.14 -1.29 -1.05
N ILE A 26 -13.67 -1.10 -2.27
CA ILE A 26 -14.14 -0.10 -3.20
C ILE A 26 -14.77 -0.75 -4.42
N ILE A 27 -15.62 0.00 -5.11
CA ILE A 27 -16.28 -0.42 -6.35
C ILE A 27 -16.18 0.71 -7.38
N PRO A 28 -16.15 0.40 -8.69
CA PRO A 28 -16.21 1.41 -9.73
C PRO A 28 -17.47 2.28 -9.64
N ASN A 29 -17.35 3.54 -10.07
CA ASN A 29 -18.43 4.52 -10.13
C ASN A 29 -18.48 5.17 -11.51
N GLU A 30 -19.44 4.76 -12.33
CA GLU A 30 -19.58 5.17 -13.73
C GLU A 30 -20.62 6.26 -13.97
N GLU A 31 -21.45 6.54 -12.96
CA GLU A 31 -22.62 7.42 -13.12
C GLU A 31 -22.24 8.91 -13.09
N LYS A 32 -21.00 9.22 -12.70
CA LYS A 32 -20.57 10.59 -12.43
C LYS A 32 -19.28 10.91 -13.19
N LYS A 33 -19.41 11.21 -14.50
CA LYS A 33 -18.28 11.60 -15.37
C LYS A 33 -17.44 12.79 -14.84
N GLU A 34 -17.97 13.58 -13.91
CA GLU A 34 -17.28 14.71 -13.25
C GLU A 34 -16.90 14.44 -11.77
N LYS A 35 -17.31 13.30 -11.18
CA LYS A 35 -16.95 12.93 -9.78
C LYS A 35 -16.01 11.71 -9.80
N MET A 36 -15.68 11.21 -8.61
CA MET A 36 -14.71 10.13 -8.43
C MET A 36 -15.14 8.83 -9.12
N SER A 37 -14.18 8.15 -9.74
CA SER A 37 -14.38 6.88 -10.47
C SER A 37 -14.58 5.65 -9.58
N TYR A 38 -14.61 5.83 -8.26
CA TYR A 38 -14.87 4.76 -7.31
C TYR A 38 -15.74 5.24 -6.14
N ASP A 39 -16.42 4.29 -5.50
CA ASP A 39 -17.12 4.47 -4.23
C ASP A 39 -16.54 3.53 -3.17
N ILE A 40 -16.43 3.99 -1.92
CA ILE A 40 -16.13 3.12 -0.78
C ILE A 40 -17.40 2.33 -0.43
N CYS A 41 -17.33 1.02 -0.64
CA CYS A 41 -18.45 0.11 -0.48
C CYS A 41 -18.53 -0.42 0.95
N ASP A 42 -17.41 -0.93 1.47
CA ASP A 42 -17.39 -1.63 2.76
C ASP A 42 -15.99 -1.56 3.39
N PHE A 43 -15.90 -1.96 4.65
CA PHE A 43 -14.66 -2.01 5.40
C PHE A 43 -14.66 -3.26 6.27
N GLU A 44 -13.68 -4.14 6.18
CA GLU A 44 -13.69 -5.42 6.91
C GLU A 44 -12.42 -5.57 7.74
N MET A 45 -12.46 -6.40 8.79
CA MET A 45 -11.32 -6.70 9.65
C MET A 45 -11.19 -8.20 9.89
N ASN A 46 -9.96 -8.71 9.93
CA ASN A 46 -9.58 -10.05 10.34
C ASN A 46 -8.38 -9.97 11.31
N CYS A 47 -8.46 -10.67 12.44
CA CYS A 47 -7.41 -10.73 13.45
C CYS A 47 -6.90 -12.17 13.73
N GLU A 48 -7.16 -13.13 12.84
CA GLU A 48 -6.79 -14.55 13.03
C GLU A 48 -5.27 -14.77 13.21
N ASN A 49 -4.46 -13.81 12.74
CA ASN A 49 -3.00 -13.87 12.83
C ASN A 49 -2.43 -13.08 14.02
N SER A 50 -3.28 -12.59 14.92
CA SER A 50 -2.89 -11.83 16.11
C SER A 50 -3.27 -12.59 17.39
N ASP A 51 -2.27 -12.81 18.25
CA ASP A 51 -2.50 -13.38 19.58
C ASP A 51 -2.65 -12.27 20.65
N ASN A 52 -2.80 -11.01 20.23
CA ASN A 52 -2.95 -9.87 21.13
C ASN A 52 -4.43 -9.51 21.26
N ASP A 53 -5.10 -10.09 22.27
CA ASP A 53 -6.54 -9.91 22.52
C ASP A 53 -6.96 -8.45 22.70
N ASN A 54 -6.12 -7.64 23.36
CA ASN A 54 -6.41 -6.23 23.59
C ASN A 54 -6.40 -5.45 22.26
N LEU A 55 -5.38 -5.69 21.43
CA LEU A 55 -5.29 -5.10 20.11
C LEU A 55 -6.47 -5.55 19.23
N ASN A 56 -6.84 -6.83 19.29
CA ASN A 56 -7.94 -7.40 18.51
C ASN A 56 -9.27 -6.70 18.85
N LYS A 57 -9.62 -6.59 20.13
CA LYS A 57 -10.86 -5.94 20.59
C LYS A 57 -10.92 -4.46 20.20
N LYS A 58 -9.82 -3.72 20.41
CA LYS A 58 -9.77 -2.29 20.07
C LYS A 58 -9.85 -2.04 18.57
N SER A 59 -9.20 -2.88 17.78
CA SER A 59 -9.29 -2.84 16.32
C SER A 59 -10.69 -3.12 15.81
N GLU A 60 -11.42 -4.04 16.45
CA GLU A 60 -12.82 -4.33 16.13
C GLU A 60 -13.73 -3.12 16.40
N ILE A 61 -13.53 -2.42 17.53
CA ILE A 61 -14.24 -1.18 17.84
C ILE A 61 -13.98 -0.13 16.77
N ILE A 62 -12.72 0.08 16.35
CA ILE A 62 -12.37 1.01 15.28
C ILE A 62 -13.06 0.61 13.96
N CYS A 63 -13.03 -0.68 13.61
CA CYS A 63 -13.71 -1.18 12.41
C CYS A 63 -15.19 -0.82 12.42
N ASN A 64 -15.88 -1.11 13.52
CA ASN A 64 -17.31 -0.86 13.67
C ASN A 64 -17.66 0.64 13.64
N ASN A 65 -16.84 1.47 14.27
CA ASN A 65 -17.02 2.93 14.25
C ASN A 65 -16.88 3.49 12.84
N LEU A 66 -15.81 3.14 12.13
CA LEU A 66 -15.57 3.60 10.75
C LEU A 66 -16.64 3.07 9.78
N LYS A 67 -17.09 1.81 9.93
CA LYS A 67 -18.25 1.27 9.19
C LYS A 67 -19.51 2.11 9.41
N SER A 68 -19.79 2.47 10.66
CA SER A 68 -20.94 3.31 11.02
C SER A 68 -20.86 4.68 10.35
N GLU A 69 -19.70 5.35 10.39
CA GLU A 69 -19.49 6.64 9.74
C GLU A 69 -19.64 6.55 8.20
N LEU A 70 -19.08 5.51 7.58
CA LEU A 70 -19.27 5.25 6.15
C LEU A 70 -20.75 5.10 5.79
N ASN A 71 -21.53 4.42 6.63
CA ASN A 71 -22.96 4.23 6.41
C ASN A 71 -23.77 5.53 6.59
N LYS A 72 -23.43 6.38 7.57
CA LYS A 72 -24.07 7.69 7.76
C LYS A 72 -23.89 8.61 6.55
N CYS A 73 -22.70 8.60 5.92
CA CYS A 73 -22.47 9.39 4.72
C CYS A 73 -23.35 8.95 3.55
N LYS A 74 -23.60 7.65 3.39
CA LYS A 74 -24.50 7.11 2.36
C LYS A 74 -25.95 7.55 2.57
N THR A 75 -26.42 7.69 3.82
CA THR A 75 -27.83 8.02 4.12
C THR A 75 -28.14 9.50 4.11
N HIS A 76 -27.25 10.35 4.63
CA HIS A 76 -27.55 11.77 4.84
C HIS A 76 -27.09 12.70 3.71
N ASN A 77 -26.13 12.27 2.88
CA ASN A 77 -25.58 13.14 1.85
C ASN A 77 -25.13 12.33 0.63
N LYS A 78 -26.10 11.91 -0.22
CA LYS A 78 -25.87 11.11 -1.45
C LYS A 78 -24.78 11.66 -2.38
N GLU A 79 -24.39 12.92 -2.21
CA GLU A 79 -23.36 13.59 -3.01
C GLU A 79 -21.92 13.48 -2.48
N LYS A 80 -21.70 13.19 -1.19
CA LYS A 80 -20.36 13.12 -0.58
C LYS A 80 -19.94 11.67 -0.32
N SER A 81 -19.20 11.08 -1.26
CA SER A 81 -18.42 9.85 -1.00
C SER A 81 -17.09 10.21 -0.33
N TRP A 82 -16.63 9.35 0.58
CA TRP A 82 -15.30 9.51 1.20
C TRP A 82 -14.22 9.29 0.15
N LYS A 83 -13.22 10.17 0.16
CA LYS A 83 -11.95 9.97 -0.53
C LYS A 83 -11.08 9.00 0.26
N ILE A 84 -10.38 8.08 -0.41
CA ILE A 84 -9.49 7.12 0.25
C ILE A 84 -8.43 7.81 1.09
N PHE A 85 -7.88 8.93 0.60
CA PHE A 85 -6.90 9.70 1.39
C PHE A 85 -7.47 10.15 2.75
N TYR A 86 -8.70 10.67 2.76
CA TYR A 86 -9.35 11.10 4.01
C TYR A 86 -9.77 9.89 4.85
N PHE A 87 -10.20 8.78 4.23
CA PHE A 87 -10.45 7.54 4.96
C PHE A 87 -9.20 7.08 5.71
N ILE A 88 -8.04 7.02 5.04
CA ILE A 88 -6.78 6.62 5.66
C ILE A 88 -6.40 7.57 6.80
N LYS A 89 -6.62 8.88 6.61
CA LYS A 89 -6.38 9.87 7.66
C LYS A 89 -7.25 9.60 8.90
N GLU A 90 -8.55 9.44 8.73
CA GLU A 90 -9.48 9.12 9.84
C GLU A 90 -9.15 7.77 10.48
N PHE A 91 -8.71 6.79 9.69
CA PHE A 91 -8.26 5.49 10.16
C PHE A 91 -7.02 5.60 11.07
N ILE A 92 -6.00 6.36 10.64
CA ILE A 92 -4.81 6.62 11.46
C ILE A 92 -5.20 7.38 12.73
N GLN A 93 -6.02 8.42 12.62
CA GLN A 93 -6.47 9.19 13.78
C GLN A 93 -7.24 8.32 14.78
N SER A 94 -8.07 7.39 14.30
CA SER A 94 -8.79 6.45 15.16
C SER A 94 -7.85 5.51 15.91
N LEU A 95 -6.72 5.14 15.29
CA LEU A 95 -5.68 4.34 15.93
C LEU A 95 -4.88 5.17 16.94
N ASP A 96 -4.55 6.42 16.63
CA ASP A 96 -3.81 7.33 17.53
C ASP A 96 -4.60 7.67 18.82
N LEU A 97 -5.93 7.56 18.78
CA LEU A 97 -6.78 7.70 19.97
C LEU A 97 -6.65 6.51 20.94
N LEU A 98 -6.01 5.41 20.53
CA LEU A 98 -5.71 4.29 21.40
C LEU A 98 -4.41 4.56 22.15
N GLU A 99 -4.48 5.24 23.29
CA GLU A 99 -3.30 5.65 24.10
C GLU A 99 -2.32 4.51 24.47
N GLU A 100 -2.78 3.26 24.45
CA GLU A 100 -1.98 2.07 24.76
C GLU A 100 -1.14 1.55 23.59
N PHE A 101 -1.39 2.00 22.35
CA PHE A 101 -0.67 1.55 21.16
C PHE A 101 0.00 2.71 20.45
N ASN A 102 1.24 2.50 20.00
CA ASN A 102 2.00 3.55 19.31
C ASN A 102 2.49 3.09 17.93
N PHE A 103 1.64 3.23 16.91
CA PHE A 103 2.00 2.94 15.52
C PHE A 103 2.91 4.03 14.94
N ASN A 104 4.22 3.83 15.07
CA ASN A 104 5.24 4.84 14.80
C ASN A 104 6.07 4.57 13.53
N TYR A 105 5.88 3.43 12.86
CA TYR A 105 6.50 3.11 11.59
C TYR A 105 5.49 2.64 10.56
N PHE A 106 5.78 2.91 9.29
CA PHE A 106 4.87 2.75 8.18
C PHE A 106 5.56 2.15 6.96
N ARG A 107 4.80 1.45 6.13
CA ARG A 107 5.23 0.98 4.80
C ARG A 107 4.05 0.99 3.83
N GLY A 108 4.27 1.53 2.65
CA GLY A 108 3.35 1.36 1.52
C GLY A 108 3.85 0.31 0.55
N GLN A 109 2.94 -0.44 -0.04
CA GLN A 109 3.22 -1.35 -1.14
C GLN A 109 2.11 -1.27 -2.19
N ARG A 110 2.50 -1.24 -3.47
CA ARG A 110 1.56 -1.18 -4.60
C ARG A 110 0.67 -2.41 -4.77
N SER A 111 0.94 -3.47 -4.01
CA SER A 111 0.12 -4.68 -4.01
C SER A 111 0.26 -5.45 -2.71
N ASN A 112 -0.73 -6.27 -2.38
CA ASN A 112 -0.86 -7.04 -1.14
C ASN A 112 -0.02 -8.33 -1.08
N TRP A 113 1.10 -8.38 -1.81
CA TRP A 113 2.04 -9.50 -1.67
C TRP A 113 2.62 -9.58 -0.24
N LYS A 114 3.18 -10.74 0.09
CA LYS A 114 3.82 -10.97 1.40
C LYS A 114 4.91 -9.94 1.66
N VAL A 115 4.88 -9.33 2.84
CA VAL A 115 5.80 -8.27 3.26
C VAL A 115 7.18 -8.86 3.58
N LEU A 116 7.95 -9.15 2.54
CA LEU A 116 9.29 -9.73 2.63
C LEU A 116 10.34 -8.89 1.88
N PRO A 117 11.58 -8.86 2.39
CA PRO A 117 12.69 -8.23 1.69
C PRO A 117 12.98 -8.97 0.38
N GLY A 118 13.59 -8.28 -0.59
CA GLY A 118 13.79 -8.78 -1.95
C GLY A 118 14.42 -10.18 -1.99
N LEU A 119 15.46 -10.40 -1.17
CA LEU A 119 16.20 -11.67 -1.14
C LEU A 119 15.37 -12.87 -0.67
N LEU A 120 14.34 -12.64 0.16
CA LEU A 120 13.54 -13.71 0.76
C LEU A 120 12.22 -13.98 0.04
N ARG A 121 11.90 -13.24 -1.02
CA ARG A 121 10.68 -13.46 -1.81
C ARG A 121 10.74 -14.81 -2.53
N ASP A 122 9.57 -15.37 -2.79
CA ASP A 122 9.47 -16.66 -3.50
C ASP A 122 9.78 -16.52 -5.00
N SER A 123 9.62 -15.31 -5.55
CA SER A 123 10.02 -14.97 -6.92
C SER A 123 11.54 -14.85 -7.11
N THR A 124 12.32 -14.84 -6.03
CA THR A 124 13.76 -14.59 -6.10
C THR A 124 14.51 -15.85 -6.51
N ASN A 125 15.44 -15.70 -7.45
CA ASN A 125 16.20 -16.82 -8.00
C ASN A 125 17.01 -17.53 -6.90
N LYS A 126 16.88 -18.87 -6.82
CA LYS A 126 17.55 -19.69 -5.79
C LYS A 126 19.09 -19.68 -5.92
N GLU A 127 19.63 -19.64 -7.14
CA GLU A 127 21.07 -19.49 -7.37
C GLU A 127 21.56 -18.13 -6.88
N TYR A 128 20.79 -17.07 -7.11
CA TYR A 128 21.13 -15.75 -6.58
C TYR A 128 21.22 -15.77 -5.05
N ILE A 129 20.23 -16.37 -4.37
CA ILE A 129 20.27 -16.54 -2.91
C ILE A 129 21.50 -17.36 -2.48
N ASN A 130 21.85 -18.40 -3.23
CA ASN A 130 23.01 -19.25 -2.93
C ASN A 130 24.36 -18.52 -3.06
N HIS A 131 24.45 -17.58 -4.00
CA HIS A 131 25.68 -16.84 -4.31
C HIS A 131 25.71 -15.42 -3.74
N PHE A 132 24.66 -14.97 -3.04
CA PHE A 132 24.55 -13.59 -2.53
C PHE A 132 25.81 -13.11 -1.81
N GLU A 133 26.35 -13.90 -0.87
CA GLU A 133 27.57 -13.54 -0.12
C GLU A 133 28.81 -13.42 -1.01
N GLN A 134 28.91 -14.25 -2.05
CA GLN A 134 30.02 -14.20 -3.01
C GLN A 134 29.91 -12.94 -3.87
N GLU A 135 28.69 -12.62 -4.32
CA GLU A 135 28.40 -11.40 -5.08
C GLU A 135 28.64 -10.14 -4.26
N TYR A 136 28.18 -10.11 -3.01
CA TYR A 136 28.47 -9.02 -2.08
C TYR A 136 29.98 -8.86 -1.89
N LYS A 137 30.71 -9.94 -1.63
CA LYS A 137 32.17 -9.90 -1.47
C LYS A 137 32.86 -9.39 -2.75
N ARG A 138 32.41 -9.81 -3.93
CA ARG A 138 32.94 -9.37 -5.23
C ARG A 138 32.70 -7.87 -5.46
N LEU A 139 31.50 -7.38 -5.16
CA LEU A 139 31.17 -5.97 -5.26
C LEU A 139 32.03 -5.12 -4.32
N ALA A 140 32.18 -5.54 -3.07
CA ALA A 140 33.02 -4.83 -2.11
C ALA A 140 34.50 -4.78 -2.53
N TYR A 141 34.99 -5.84 -3.19
CA TYR A 141 36.35 -5.85 -3.75
C TYR A 141 36.51 -4.87 -4.91
N ASN A 142 35.50 -4.75 -5.77
CA ASN A 142 35.54 -3.86 -6.93
C ASN A 142 35.30 -2.39 -6.58
N TYR A 143 34.56 -2.11 -5.50
CA TYR A 143 34.17 -0.77 -5.08
C TYR A 143 34.51 -0.51 -3.59
N PRO A 144 35.79 -0.63 -3.18
CA PRO A 144 36.18 -0.61 -1.77
C PRO A 144 36.00 0.75 -1.08
N GLU A 145 35.92 1.85 -1.84
CA GLU A 145 35.67 3.19 -1.30
C GLU A 145 34.20 3.38 -0.89
N GLU A 146 33.28 2.63 -1.49
CA GLU A 146 31.83 2.75 -1.27
C GLU A 146 31.28 1.62 -0.40
N LEU A 147 31.86 0.43 -0.49
CA LEU A 147 31.30 -0.79 0.07
C LEU A 147 32.40 -1.68 0.66
N SER A 148 32.25 -2.07 1.92
CA SER A 148 33.07 -3.12 2.53
C SER A 148 32.27 -4.41 2.72
N TYR A 149 32.93 -5.55 2.57
CA TYR A 149 32.33 -6.85 2.85
C TYR A 149 32.46 -7.17 4.33
N LEU A 150 31.33 -7.28 5.02
CA LEU A 150 31.26 -7.77 6.39
C LEU A 150 30.52 -9.09 6.42
N PRO A 151 31.15 -10.23 6.75
CA PRO A 151 30.39 -11.46 7.01
C PRO A 151 29.43 -11.23 8.19
N TYR A 152 28.34 -11.97 8.21
CA TYR A 152 27.38 -11.86 9.31
C TYR A 152 27.99 -12.23 10.66
N ASP A 153 27.86 -11.31 11.62
CA ASP A 153 28.13 -11.54 13.03
C ASP A 153 27.07 -10.82 13.89
N LYS A 154 26.72 -11.36 15.06
CA LYS A 154 25.73 -10.74 15.94
C LYS A 154 26.18 -9.35 16.44
N ASN A 155 27.48 -9.11 16.55
CA ASN A 155 28.03 -7.87 17.08
C ASN A 155 28.19 -6.79 15.99
N ASN A 156 28.20 -7.16 14.70
CA ASN A 156 28.35 -6.21 13.59
C ASN A 156 27.04 -5.90 12.84
N ARG A 157 25.89 -6.28 13.41
CA ARG A 157 24.55 -6.17 12.77
C ARG A 157 24.27 -4.81 12.14
N LEU A 158 24.58 -3.74 12.87
CA LEU A 158 24.31 -2.37 12.43
C LEU A 158 25.19 -1.97 11.25
N GLU A 159 26.49 -2.24 11.35
CA GLU A 159 27.46 -1.93 10.30
C GLU A 159 27.18 -2.72 9.02
N ARG A 160 26.90 -4.02 9.16
CA ARG A 160 26.51 -4.86 8.02
C ARG A 160 25.19 -4.39 7.39
N ALA A 161 24.19 -4.01 8.18
CA ALA A 161 22.94 -3.45 7.66
C ALA A 161 23.18 -2.15 6.86
N ASN A 162 24.14 -1.30 7.27
CA ASN A 162 24.50 -0.12 6.49
C ASN A 162 25.04 -0.51 5.11
N TYR A 163 25.96 -1.47 5.00
CA TYR A 163 26.45 -1.91 3.68
C TYR A 163 25.38 -2.61 2.84
N LEU A 164 24.49 -3.39 3.45
CA LEU A 164 23.33 -3.94 2.75
C LEU A 164 22.39 -2.84 2.23
N SER A 165 22.29 -1.71 2.94
CA SER A 165 21.47 -0.58 2.49
C SER A 165 22.06 0.10 1.24
N ILE A 166 23.40 0.16 1.12
CA ILE A 166 24.09 0.65 -0.08
C ILE A 166 23.80 -0.28 -1.26
N LEU A 167 23.93 -1.59 -1.08
CA LEU A 167 23.59 -2.57 -2.11
C LEU A 167 22.14 -2.42 -2.58
N GLN A 168 21.21 -2.29 -1.63
CA GLN A 168 19.78 -2.12 -1.92
C GLN A 168 19.48 -0.80 -2.65
N HIS A 169 20.20 0.26 -2.30
CA HIS A 169 20.11 1.56 -2.96
C HIS A 169 20.38 1.45 -4.46
N TYR A 170 21.38 0.64 -4.86
CA TYR A 170 21.71 0.32 -6.25
C TYR A 170 20.83 -0.77 -6.88
N GLY A 171 19.76 -1.19 -6.20
CA GLY A 171 18.77 -2.13 -6.73
C GLY A 171 19.07 -3.61 -6.48
N MET A 172 20.12 -3.93 -5.72
CA MET A 172 20.38 -5.30 -5.31
C MET A 172 19.29 -5.80 -4.35
N GLN A 173 18.78 -7.01 -4.57
CA GLN A 173 17.78 -7.59 -3.70
C GLN A 173 18.43 -8.09 -2.40
N THR A 174 18.29 -7.33 -1.32
CA THR A 174 18.90 -7.65 -0.01
C THR A 174 17.89 -8.24 0.97
N SER A 175 18.35 -8.54 2.19
CA SER A 175 17.55 -9.02 3.33
C SER A 175 16.94 -7.88 4.18
N LEU A 176 17.11 -6.63 3.76
CA LEU A 176 16.52 -5.47 4.41
C LEU A 176 15.11 -5.22 3.85
N LEU A 177 14.22 -4.85 4.76
CA LEU A 177 12.87 -4.40 4.42
C LEU A 177 12.69 -2.98 4.94
N ASP A 178 12.42 -2.04 4.03
CA ASP A 178 12.29 -0.62 4.37
C ASP A 178 11.00 -0.33 5.13
N ILE A 179 11.12 0.50 6.17
CA ILE A 179 10.00 1.12 6.86
C ILE A 179 10.34 2.60 7.06
N THR A 180 9.33 3.45 7.20
CA THR A 180 9.52 4.90 7.40
C THR A 180 8.80 5.37 8.65
N LYS A 181 9.35 6.36 9.34
CA LYS A 181 8.64 7.05 10.44
C LYS A 181 7.52 7.98 9.96
N ASN A 182 7.33 8.13 8.65
CA ASN A 182 6.38 9.09 8.09
C ASN A 182 5.26 8.39 7.30
N PRO A 183 3.99 8.51 7.74
CA PRO A 183 2.88 7.86 7.05
C PRO A 183 2.70 8.38 5.62
N PHE A 184 2.95 9.66 5.34
CA PHE A 184 2.82 10.22 3.98
C PHE A 184 3.88 9.68 3.02
N ILE A 185 5.11 9.43 3.50
CA ILE A 185 6.16 8.79 2.70
C ILE A 185 5.75 7.35 2.37
N ALA A 186 5.19 6.62 3.34
CA ALA A 186 4.66 5.28 3.10
C ALA A 186 3.50 5.32 2.08
N LEU A 187 2.57 6.25 2.19
CA LEU A 187 1.52 6.43 1.18
C LEU A 187 2.08 6.75 -0.20
N LEU A 188 3.14 7.56 -0.28
CA LEU A 188 3.81 7.86 -1.54
C LEU A 188 4.42 6.59 -2.17
N PHE A 189 5.08 5.74 -1.39
CA PHE A 189 5.56 4.42 -1.87
C PHE A 189 4.42 3.48 -2.29
N MET A 190 3.25 3.58 -1.68
CA MET A 190 2.09 2.77 -2.03
C MET A 190 1.59 3.09 -3.45
N VAL A 191 1.64 4.37 -3.86
CA VAL A 191 1.08 4.84 -5.13
C VAL A 191 2.12 5.33 -6.15
N SER A 192 3.42 5.22 -5.83
CA SER A 192 4.57 5.64 -6.64
C SER A 192 4.51 5.24 -8.12
N GLU A 193 5.01 6.13 -8.98
CA GLU A 193 5.04 5.98 -10.45
C GLU A 193 6.44 5.62 -10.99
N GLU A 194 7.49 5.62 -10.15
CA GLU A 194 8.90 5.47 -10.55
C GLU A 194 9.17 4.30 -11.52
N ASN A 195 8.42 3.20 -11.38
CA ASN A 195 8.62 1.99 -12.20
C ASN A 195 7.51 1.74 -13.23
N LYS A 196 6.61 2.72 -13.47
CA LYS A 196 5.42 2.61 -14.37
C LYS A 196 4.61 1.32 -14.18
N ASN A 197 4.64 0.82 -12.96
CA ASN A 197 4.16 -0.48 -12.60
C ASN A 197 2.70 -0.34 -12.17
N LYS A 198 1.81 -1.20 -12.67
CA LYS A 198 0.40 -1.20 -12.24
C LYS A 198 0.29 -1.38 -10.72
N ILE A 199 -0.64 -0.65 -10.14
CA ILE A 199 -1.11 -0.81 -8.76
C ILE A 199 -2.21 -1.86 -8.74
N ASN A 200 -2.16 -2.77 -7.78
CA ASN A 200 -3.13 -3.87 -7.70
C ASN A 200 -3.27 -4.32 -6.24
N LYS A 201 -4.41 -4.04 -5.62
CA LYS A 201 -4.64 -4.28 -4.18
C LYS A 201 -3.54 -3.64 -3.30
N PRO A 202 -3.33 -2.32 -3.38
CA PRO A 202 -2.29 -1.66 -2.60
C PRO A 202 -2.52 -1.84 -1.10
N SER A 203 -1.43 -1.88 -0.34
CA SER A 203 -1.47 -2.01 1.12
C SER A 203 -0.72 -0.89 1.81
N PHE A 204 -1.33 -0.38 2.88
CA PHE A 204 -0.71 0.54 3.83
C PHE A 204 -0.52 -0.18 5.17
N ILE A 205 0.72 -0.27 5.64
CA ILE A 205 1.11 -1.11 6.76
C ILE A 205 1.66 -0.23 7.88
N LEU A 206 1.20 -0.46 9.10
CA LEU A 206 1.60 0.25 10.31
C LEU A 206 2.23 -0.74 11.29
N TYR A 207 3.32 -0.33 11.92
CA TYR A 207 4.07 -1.12 12.90
C TYR A 207 4.17 -0.35 14.21
N GLU A 208 3.92 -1.03 15.31
CA GLU A 208 4.23 -0.54 16.65
C GLU A 208 5.62 -1.03 17.06
N ILE A 209 6.60 -0.14 17.02
CA ILE A 209 8.00 -0.47 17.30
C ILE A 209 8.50 0.30 18.52
N ASP A 210 8.67 -0.40 19.63
CA ASP A 210 9.64 0.00 20.66
C ASP A 210 11.06 -0.19 20.12
N GLU A 211 11.77 0.92 19.86
CA GLU A 211 13.12 0.86 19.26
C GLU A 211 14.13 0.12 20.13
N ASN A 212 14.02 0.19 21.46
CA ASN A 212 15.00 -0.42 22.36
C ASN A 212 14.75 -1.93 22.48
N ILE A 213 13.50 -2.31 22.69
CA ILE A 213 13.11 -3.71 22.82
C ILE A 213 13.31 -4.42 21.48
N HIS A 214 12.72 -3.90 20.40
CA HIS A 214 12.74 -4.59 19.11
C HIS A 214 14.10 -4.58 18.41
N HIS A 215 15.04 -3.70 18.81
CA HIS A 215 16.42 -3.79 18.34
C HIS A 215 17.16 -5.03 18.86
N GLU A 216 16.87 -5.41 20.10
CA GLU A 216 17.49 -6.58 20.73
C GLU A 216 16.70 -7.87 20.48
N SER A 217 15.37 -7.82 20.59
CA SER A 217 14.50 -8.99 20.55
C SER A 217 13.65 -9.13 19.27
N HIS A 218 13.94 -8.35 18.24
CA HIS A 218 13.26 -8.45 16.95
C HIS A 218 14.19 -8.00 15.82
N LEU A 219 13.69 -7.96 14.57
CA LEU A 219 14.44 -7.60 13.36
C LEU A 219 14.75 -6.10 13.21
N PHE A 220 14.35 -5.25 14.15
CA PHE A 220 14.38 -3.81 13.95
C PHE A 220 15.81 -3.25 14.04
N ILE A 221 16.19 -2.40 13.10
CA ILE A 221 17.47 -1.68 13.13
C ILE A 221 17.21 -0.21 12.83
N ARG A 222 17.70 0.67 13.73
CA ARG A 222 17.81 2.10 13.46
C ARG A 222 19.03 2.35 12.60
N VAL A 223 18.86 3.06 11.49
CA VAL A 223 19.98 3.38 10.61
C VAL A 223 20.83 4.50 11.21
N ILE A 224 22.16 4.36 11.10
CA ILE A 224 23.07 5.46 11.42
C ILE A 224 22.92 6.51 10.31
N LYS A 225 22.53 7.72 10.70
CA LYS A 225 22.55 8.86 9.77
C LYS A 225 24.01 9.24 9.52
N ASP A 226 24.48 9.04 8.31
CA ASP A 226 25.78 9.53 7.85
C ASP A 226 25.61 10.36 6.56
N ALA A 227 26.67 11.06 6.17
CA ALA A 227 26.66 11.92 4.97
C ALA A 227 26.47 11.13 3.66
N ASN A 228 26.67 9.80 3.70
CA ASN A 228 26.58 8.91 2.55
C ASN A 228 25.16 8.35 2.37
N ASN A 229 24.31 8.43 3.38
CA ASN A 229 22.96 7.86 3.40
C ASN A 229 21.83 8.90 3.25
N LYS A 230 22.03 9.90 2.39
CA LYS A 230 21.05 10.98 2.13
C LYS A 230 19.65 10.46 1.78
N ARG A 231 19.57 9.35 1.03
CA ARG A 231 18.29 8.69 0.68
C ARG A 231 17.52 8.24 1.92
N ILE A 232 18.20 7.62 2.88
CA ILE A 232 17.56 7.10 4.11
C ILE A 232 17.04 8.27 4.97
N GLU A 233 17.80 9.36 5.03
CA GLU A 233 17.35 10.57 5.72
C GLU A 233 16.11 11.18 5.07
N ALA A 234 16.13 11.37 3.74
CA ALA A 234 15.02 11.91 2.98
C ALA A 234 13.74 11.08 3.15
N GLN A 235 13.89 9.75 3.24
CA GLN A 235 12.78 8.82 3.41
C GLN A 235 12.36 8.63 4.88
N ARG A 236 13.08 9.24 5.84
CA ARG A 236 12.94 8.99 7.28
C ARG A 236 12.94 7.48 7.59
N GLY A 237 13.85 6.78 6.92
CA GLY A 237 13.87 5.32 6.83
C GLY A 237 14.44 4.63 8.07
N ALA A 238 13.97 3.40 8.29
CA ALA A 238 14.58 2.39 9.12
C ALA A 238 14.40 1.03 8.46
N PHE A 239 15.00 -0.02 9.02
CA PHE A 239 14.93 -1.36 8.42
C PHE A 239 14.43 -2.41 9.40
N LEU A 240 13.74 -3.41 8.83
CA LEU A 240 13.66 -4.74 9.41
C LEU A 240 14.71 -5.61 8.71
N CYS A 241 15.76 -5.98 9.44
CA CYS A 241 16.91 -6.71 8.92
C CYS A 241 16.77 -8.21 9.17
N TYR A 242 16.48 -8.97 8.12
CA TYR A 242 16.23 -10.40 8.25
C TYR A 242 17.51 -11.22 8.46
N ASP A 243 18.70 -10.66 8.24
CA ASP A 243 19.96 -11.28 8.68
C ASP A 243 19.91 -11.62 10.18
N TYR A 244 19.23 -10.80 10.97
CA TYR A 244 19.19 -11.02 12.41
C TYR A 244 18.41 -12.28 12.82
N LEU A 245 17.50 -12.79 11.97
CA LEU A 245 16.87 -14.08 12.21
C LEU A 245 17.89 -15.20 12.39
N TYR A 246 19.07 -15.12 11.77
CA TYR A 246 20.08 -16.16 11.88
C TYR A 246 20.46 -16.44 13.34
N SER A 247 20.79 -15.40 14.13
CA SER A 247 21.21 -15.55 15.54
C SER A 247 20.10 -15.34 16.57
N LEU A 248 18.90 -14.91 16.18
CA LEU A 248 17.80 -14.61 17.10
C LEU A 248 17.13 -15.89 17.63
N ASN A 249 17.09 -16.12 18.94
CA ASN A 249 16.35 -17.26 19.49
C ASN A 249 14.85 -17.02 19.37
N ILE A 250 14.10 -18.04 18.97
CA ILE A 250 12.65 -17.93 18.75
C ILE A 250 11.90 -17.55 20.02
N THR A 251 12.36 -18.04 21.19
CA THR A 251 11.78 -17.75 22.51
C THR A 251 11.95 -16.30 22.95
N ASP A 252 12.98 -15.63 22.46
CA ASP A 252 13.35 -14.29 22.90
C ASP A 252 12.57 -13.22 22.12
N ILE A 253 11.83 -13.62 21.08
CA ILE A 253 11.19 -12.69 20.13
C ILE A 253 10.03 -11.97 20.80
N LYS A 254 10.16 -10.65 20.88
CA LYS A 254 9.04 -9.75 21.18
C LYS A 254 8.35 -9.38 19.88
N ARG A 255 7.11 -9.84 19.72
CA ARG A 255 6.35 -9.63 18.50
C ARG A 255 5.94 -8.18 18.35
N ILE A 256 6.02 -7.69 17.12
CA ILE A 256 5.54 -6.36 16.74
C ILE A 256 4.04 -6.44 16.45
N ASN A 257 3.25 -5.55 17.07
CA ASN A 257 1.87 -5.36 16.66
C ASN A 257 1.87 -4.68 15.29
N ARG A 258 1.14 -5.26 14.32
CA ARG A 258 1.15 -4.79 12.93
C ARG A 258 -0.26 -4.74 12.36
N ILE A 259 -0.60 -3.59 11.82
CA ILE A 259 -1.85 -3.36 11.11
C ILE A 259 -1.57 -3.30 9.61
N ILE A 260 -2.37 -4.01 8.82
CA ILE A 260 -2.28 -4.05 7.36
C ILE A 260 -3.62 -3.59 6.81
N LEU A 261 -3.65 -2.45 6.13
CA LEU A 261 -4.82 -1.94 5.42
C LEU A 261 -4.67 -2.22 3.92
N ASP A 262 -5.41 -3.20 3.42
CA ASP A 262 -5.52 -3.50 1.99
C ASP A 262 -6.68 -2.72 1.36
N ILE A 263 -6.49 -2.18 0.15
CA ILE A 263 -7.56 -1.55 -0.62
C ILE A 263 -7.92 -2.43 -1.80
N GLU A 264 -9.13 -2.97 -1.83
CA GLU A 264 -9.56 -3.96 -2.80
C GLU A 264 -10.76 -3.48 -3.62
N VAL A 265 -10.62 -3.51 -4.95
CA VAL A 265 -11.76 -3.33 -5.87
C VAL A 265 -12.54 -4.64 -5.92
N SER A 266 -13.80 -4.64 -5.50
CA SER A 266 -14.65 -5.83 -5.51
C SER A 266 -15.55 -5.86 -6.75
N LYS A 267 -15.24 -6.78 -7.68
CA LYS A 267 -16.10 -7.08 -8.83
C LYS A 267 -17.48 -7.56 -8.37
N ASP A 268 -17.53 -8.47 -7.40
CA ASP A 268 -18.77 -9.09 -6.96
C ASP A 268 -19.72 -8.07 -6.33
N LYS A 269 -19.22 -7.21 -5.43
CA LYS A 269 -20.05 -6.13 -4.85
C LYS A 269 -20.47 -5.10 -5.90
N TYR A 270 -19.67 -4.89 -6.95
CA TYR A 270 -20.06 -4.03 -8.06
C TYR A 270 -21.21 -4.63 -8.89
N VAL A 271 -21.12 -5.92 -9.22
CA VAL A 271 -22.19 -6.66 -9.91
C VAL A 271 -23.49 -6.66 -9.07
N GLU A 272 -23.39 -6.88 -7.76
CA GLU A 272 -24.53 -6.81 -6.84
C GLU A 272 -25.19 -5.42 -6.83
N LYS A 273 -24.38 -4.35 -6.79
CA LYS A 273 -24.86 -2.97 -6.89
C LYS A 273 -25.62 -2.75 -8.19
N LEU A 274 -25.03 -3.09 -9.34
CA LEU A 274 -25.66 -2.89 -10.65
C LEU A 274 -27.00 -3.63 -10.77
N LYS A 275 -27.08 -4.88 -10.29
CA LYS A 275 -28.33 -5.65 -10.27
C LYS A 275 -29.39 -4.97 -9.41
N LYS A 276 -29.02 -4.49 -8.22
CA LYS A 276 -29.93 -3.78 -7.31
C LYS A 276 -30.41 -2.45 -7.90
N ASP A 277 -29.53 -1.71 -8.57
CA ASP A 277 -29.90 -0.46 -9.23
C ASP A 277 -30.91 -0.71 -10.37
N ILE A 278 -30.71 -1.76 -11.18
CA ILE A 278 -31.68 -2.18 -12.21
C ILE A 278 -33.03 -2.54 -11.57
N GLU A 279 -33.03 -3.26 -10.45
CA GLU A 279 -34.26 -3.63 -9.74
C GLU A 279 -35.03 -2.39 -9.27
N ILE A 280 -34.33 -1.45 -8.61
CA ILE A 280 -34.91 -0.20 -8.12
C ILE A 280 -35.48 0.62 -9.28
N ILE A 281 -34.73 0.79 -10.37
CA ILE A 281 -35.19 1.56 -11.53
C ILE A 281 -36.44 0.92 -12.16
N ASN A 282 -36.50 -0.41 -12.24
CA ASN A 282 -37.69 -1.11 -12.72
C ASN A 282 -38.90 -0.95 -11.79
N GLN A 283 -38.69 -0.90 -10.47
CA GLN A 283 -39.76 -0.63 -9.51
C GLN A 283 -40.31 0.79 -9.70
N LEU A 284 -39.42 1.79 -9.76
CA LEU A 284 -39.79 3.20 -10.00
C LEU A 284 -40.52 3.38 -11.34
N LYS A 285 -40.10 2.68 -12.39
CA LYS A 285 -40.78 2.68 -13.69
C LYS A 285 -42.22 2.20 -13.59
N LYS A 286 -42.46 1.08 -12.90
CA LYS A 286 -43.81 0.53 -12.69
C LYS A 286 -44.68 1.46 -11.86
N GLU A 287 -44.13 2.09 -10.82
CA GLU A 287 -44.86 3.06 -10.00
C GLU A 287 -45.27 4.28 -10.83
N TYR A 288 -44.38 4.79 -11.68
CA TYR A 288 -44.67 5.90 -12.59
C TYR A 288 -45.73 5.54 -13.64
N GLU A 289 -45.64 4.37 -14.27
CA GLU A 289 -46.61 3.88 -15.26
C GLU A 289 -48.03 3.72 -14.69
N ASN A 290 -48.14 3.46 -13.38
CA ASN A 290 -49.42 3.32 -12.67
C ASN A 290 -50.00 4.64 -12.17
N SER A 291 -49.28 5.76 -12.28
CA SER A 291 -49.75 7.08 -11.88
C SER A 291 -50.69 7.72 -12.93
N GLU A 292 -51.61 8.59 -12.49
CA GLU A 292 -52.57 9.28 -13.38
C GLU A 292 -51.89 10.30 -14.33
N GLU A 293 -50.63 10.67 -14.04
CA GLU A 293 -49.78 11.54 -14.86
C GLU A 293 -49.21 10.77 -16.07
N LYS A 294 -50.08 10.47 -17.04
CA LYS A 294 -49.69 9.68 -18.21
C LYS A 294 -48.80 10.44 -19.20
N LYS A 295 -47.68 9.79 -19.50
CA LYS A 295 -46.91 9.81 -20.77
C LYS A 295 -46.04 11.04 -21.01
N ASP A 296 -45.00 11.16 -20.21
CA ASP A 296 -43.75 11.76 -20.70
C ASP A 296 -42.95 10.68 -21.46
N SER A 297 -42.84 10.80 -22.79
CA SER A 297 -42.00 9.91 -23.60
C SER A 297 -40.53 10.02 -23.25
N ASP A 298 -40.10 11.18 -22.79
CA ASP A 298 -38.70 11.47 -22.49
C ASP A 298 -38.29 10.74 -21.20
N PHE A 299 -39.16 10.71 -20.18
CA PHE A 299 -38.93 9.93 -18.97
C PHE A 299 -38.70 8.44 -19.25
N ASN A 300 -39.57 7.83 -20.07
CA ASN A 300 -39.45 6.41 -20.41
C ASN A 300 -38.17 6.10 -21.18
N ASN A 301 -37.76 7.00 -22.09
CA ASN A 301 -36.50 6.87 -22.81
C ASN A 301 -35.31 6.94 -21.85
N ILE A 302 -35.25 7.95 -20.97
CA ILE A 302 -34.19 8.11 -19.96
C ILE A 302 -34.07 6.88 -19.07
N VAL A 303 -35.20 6.35 -18.59
CA VAL A 303 -35.22 5.16 -17.73
C VAL A 303 -34.72 3.92 -18.47
N ASN A 304 -35.16 3.71 -19.72
CA ASN A 304 -34.69 2.58 -20.52
C ASN A 304 -33.19 2.69 -20.82
N GLU A 305 -32.70 3.87 -21.18
CA GLU A 305 -31.27 4.13 -21.38
C GLU A 305 -30.46 3.83 -20.11
N ALA A 306 -30.95 4.24 -18.94
CA ALA A 306 -30.31 3.98 -17.66
C ALA A 306 -30.25 2.47 -17.32
N ILE A 307 -31.28 1.70 -17.66
CA ILE A 307 -31.29 0.24 -17.49
C ILE A 307 -30.32 -0.42 -18.46
N GLU A 308 -30.40 -0.08 -19.75
CA GLU A 308 -29.55 -0.68 -20.78
C GLU A 308 -28.08 -0.39 -20.52
N PHE A 309 -27.73 0.83 -20.11
CA PHE A 309 -26.37 1.18 -19.68
C PHE A 309 -25.84 0.23 -18.59
N ARG A 310 -26.63 -0.05 -17.55
CA ARG A 310 -26.21 -0.95 -16.46
C ARG A 310 -26.13 -2.40 -16.90
N LYS A 311 -26.99 -2.85 -17.82
CA LYS A 311 -26.90 -4.18 -18.43
C LYS A 311 -25.62 -4.34 -19.25
N THR A 312 -25.28 -3.35 -20.09
CA THR A 312 -24.00 -3.37 -20.84
C THR A 312 -22.81 -3.44 -19.89
N LEU A 313 -22.83 -2.70 -18.77
CA LEU A 313 -21.78 -2.81 -17.75
C LEU A 313 -21.68 -4.22 -17.17
N LEU A 314 -22.82 -4.87 -16.87
CA LEU A 314 -22.84 -6.26 -16.38
C LEU A 314 -22.25 -7.23 -17.41
N GLU A 315 -22.64 -7.13 -18.68
CA GLU A 315 -22.13 -7.95 -19.77
C GLU A 315 -20.61 -7.81 -19.93
N ASN A 316 -20.10 -6.57 -19.91
CA ASN A 316 -18.66 -6.31 -19.96
C ASN A 316 -17.92 -6.92 -18.77
N LEU A 317 -18.52 -6.93 -17.58
CA LEU A 317 -17.91 -7.56 -16.40
C LEU A 317 -17.86 -9.09 -16.51
N GLU A 318 -18.68 -9.74 -17.32
CA GLU A 318 -18.57 -11.18 -17.58
C GLU A 318 -17.33 -11.52 -18.40
N ILE A 319 -16.87 -10.57 -19.24
CA ILE A 319 -15.66 -10.70 -20.04
C ILE A 319 -14.43 -10.43 -19.16
N PRO A 320 -13.53 -11.41 -18.93
CA PRO A 320 -12.42 -11.24 -17.99
C PRO A 320 -11.46 -10.09 -18.33
N LYS A 321 -11.23 -9.85 -19.62
CA LYS A 321 -10.37 -8.77 -20.10
C LYS A 321 -10.92 -7.40 -19.69
N ASP A 322 -12.19 -7.16 -20.01
CA ASP A 322 -12.85 -5.87 -19.79
C ASP A 322 -13.06 -5.62 -18.29
N ALA A 323 -13.36 -6.67 -17.52
CA ALA A 323 -13.40 -6.59 -16.06
C ALA A 323 -12.05 -6.19 -15.45
N ASN A 324 -10.94 -6.77 -15.92
CA ASN A 324 -9.60 -6.43 -15.44
C ASN A 324 -9.20 -5.01 -15.84
N GLU A 325 -9.51 -4.59 -17.07
CA GLU A 325 -9.29 -3.22 -17.52
C GLU A 325 -10.04 -2.22 -16.63
N LYS A 326 -11.29 -2.55 -16.26
CA LYS A 326 -12.06 -1.68 -15.37
C LYS A 326 -11.49 -1.58 -13.95
N ILE A 327 -10.98 -2.69 -13.43
CA ILE A 327 -10.32 -2.71 -12.12
C ILE A 327 -9.03 -1.90 -12.16
N ASP A 328 -8.24 -2.05 -13.23
CA ASP A 328 -7.00 -1.30 -13.42
C ASP A 328 -7.27 0.21 -13.51
N GLU A 329 -8.28 0.63 -14.27
CA GLU A 329 -8.73 2.04 -14.32
C GLU A 329 -9.05 2.59 -12.94
N CYS A 330 -9.81 1.82 -12.14
CA CYS A 330 -10.17 2.21 -10.78
C CYS A 330 -8.94 2.43 -9.89
N TYR A 331 -7.92 1.56 -10.00
CA TYR A 331 -6.69 1.70 -9.23
C TYR A 331 -5.80 2.86 -9.73
N GLU A 332 -5.75 3.12 -11.03
CA GLU A 332 -5.00 4.25 -11.58
C GLU A 332 -5.63 5.59 -11.17
N GLU A 333 -6.96 5.68 -11.11
CA GLU A 333 -7.63 6.89 -10.60
C GLU A 333 -7.40 7.09 -9.09
N LEU A 334 -7.44 6.01 -8.29
CA LEU A 334 -7.02 6.04 -6.88
C LEU A 334 -5.59 6.57 -6.75
N ARG A 335 -4.66 6.07 -7.57
CA ARG A 335 -3.26 6.53 -7.58
C ARG A 335 -3.20 8.03 -7.86
N LYS A 336 -3.85 8.52 -8.93
CA LYS A 336 -3.84 9.94 -9.32
C LYS A 336 -4.36 10.84 -8.19
N GLU A 337 -5.46 10.44 -7.57
CA GLU A 337 -6.04 11.16 -6.45
C GLU A 337 -5.09 11.23 -5.25
N MET A 338 -4.54 10.07 -4.85
CA MET A 338 -3.59 9.98 -3.74
C MET A 338 -2.34 10.82 -3.98
N LEU A 339 -1.76 10.75 -5.19
CA LEU A 339 -0.61 11.58 -5.58
C LEU A 339 -0.96 13.07 -5.57
N THR A 340 -2.14 13.46 -6.05
CA THR A 340 -2.61 14.84 -6.01
C THR A 340 -2.70 15.35 -4.57
N LYS A 341 -3.32 14.56 -3.69
CA LYS A 341 -3.42 14.90 -2.27
C LYS A 341 -2.04 14.96 -1.61
N LEU A 342 -1.16 13.99 -1.82
CA LEU A 342 0.19 14.03 -1.26
C LEU A 342 0.97 15.28 -1.69
N LYS A 343 0.83 15.72 -2.95
CA LYS A 343 1.40 16.99 -3.44
C LYS A 343 0.82 18.21 -2.72
N GLU A 344 -0.48 18.25 -2.44
CA GLU A 344 -1.10 19.32 -1.63
C GLU A 344 -0.50 19.40 -0.21
N TYR A 345 -0.08 18.26 0.34
CA TYR A 345 0.62 18.18 1.64
C TYR A 345 2.16 18.33 1.51
N HIS A 346 2.65 18.77 0.35
CA HIS A 346 4.07 18.97 0.05
C HIS A 346 4.95 17.70 0.10
N TYR A 347 4.39 16.54 -0.22
CA TYR A 347 5.13 15.29 -0.41
C TYR A 347 5.32 14.99 -1.89
N PHE A 348 6.57 15.02 -2.36
CA PHE A 348 6.92 14.78 -3.76
C PHE A 348 7.87 13.59 -3.90
N GLU A 349 7.66 12.77 -4.92
CA GLU A 349 8.41 11.53 -5.13
C GLU A 349 9.90 11.78 -5.37
N ASN A 350 10.24 12.83 -6.13
CA ASN A 350 11.62 13.22 -6.39
C ASN A 350 12.39 13.63 -5.12
N GLN A 351 11.71 14.03 -4.04
CA GLN A 351 12.37 14.38 -2.79
C GLN A 351 12.81 13.14 -2.01
N LEU A 352 12.24 11.96 -2.28
CA LEU A 352 12.63 10.71 -1.63
C LEU A 352 13.95 10.12 -2.16
N TYR A 353 14.42 10.62 -3.30
CA TYR A 353 15.57 10.07 -4.02
C TYR A 353 16.58 11.18 -4.34
N PRO A 354 17.32 11.68 -3.34
CA PRO A 354 18.23 12.82 -3.51
C PRO A 354 19.47 12.52 -4.38
N ASP A 355 19.55 11.30 -4.90
CA ASP A 355 20.68 10.76 -5.64
C ASP A 355 20.77 11.42 -7.02
N LEU A 356 22.00 11.72 -7.45
CA LEU A 356 22.22 12.53 -8.65
C LEU A 356 21.60 11.88 -9.90
N ASP A 357 21.78 10.57 -10.07
CA ASP A 357 21.22 9.80 -11.17
C ASP A 357 19.69 9.88 -11.19
N LYS A 358 19.05 9.74 -10.02
CA LYS A 358 17.60 9.86 -9.86
C LYS A 358 17.11 11.27 -10.13
N GLN A 359 17.78 12.29 -9.61
CA GLN A 359 17.44 13.70 -9.90
C GLN A 359 17.53 14.01 -11.39
N ILE A 360 18.59 13.54 -12.07
CA ILE A 360 18.73 13.69 -13.53
C ILE A 360 17.58 12.97 -14.25
N ALA A 361 17.24 11.74 -13.85
CA ALA A 361 16.12 11.00 -14.45
C ALA A 361 14.78 11.75 -14.30
N TYR A 362 14.53 12.36 -13.13
CA TYR A 362 13.34 13.20 -12.90
C TYR A 362 13.35 14.49 -13.72
N ILE A 363 14.50 15.12 -13.94
CA ILE A 363 14.60 16.29 -14.80
C ILE A 363 14.28 15.90 -16.24
N LEU A 364 14.90 14.85 -16.75
CA LEU A 364 14.68 14.38 -18.13
C LEU A 364 13.24 13.95 -18.39
N SER A 365 12.59 13.29 -17.41
CA SER A 365 11.19 12.86 -17.57
C SER A 365 10.24 14.04 -17.79
N LYS A 366 10.49 15.20 -17.16
CA LYS A 366 9.69 16.42 -17.35
C LYS A 366 9.68 16.94 -18.78
N TYR A 367 10.75 16.73 -19.53
CA TYR A 367 10.88 17.20 -20.92
C TYR A 367 10.44 16.14 -21.95
N ASN A 368 10.46 14.86 -21.55
CA ASN A 368 10.03 13.75 -22.40
C ASN A 368 8.50 13.53 -22.38
N ASP A 369 7.82 14.01 -21.34
CA ASP A 369 6.36 14.01 -21.30
C ASP A 369 5.80 15.10 -22.22
N GLN A 370 5.18 14.72 -23.35
CA GLN A 370 4.61 15.71 -24.28
C GLN A 370 3.39 16.46 -23.68
N SER A 371 2.86 15.99 -22.56
CA SER A 371 1.73 16.56 -21.81
C SER A 371 2.11 17.75 -20.91
N SER A 372 3.38 17.88 -20.50
CA SER A 372 3.89 18.94 -19.62
C SER A 372 4.32 20.23 -20.35
N LYS A 373 4.31 20.25 -21.70
CA LYS A 373 4.67 21.43 -22.51
C LYS A 373 3.78 22.66 -22.27
N LYS A 374 2.64 22.53 -21.56
CA LYS A 374 1.75 23.65 -21.22
C LYS A 374 2.16 24.46 -19.99
N TYR A 375 3.08 23.97 -19.16
CA TYR A 375 3.46 24.64 -17.90
C TYR A 375 4.80 25.39 -17.96
N ILE A 376 5.40 25.51 -19.15
CA ILE A 376 6.72 26.17 -19.32
C ILE A 376 6.56 27.69 -19.56
N SER A 377 5.34 28.25 -19.63
CA SER A 377 5.19 29.69 -19.91
C SER A 377 5.41 30.63 -18.72
N ASP A 378 5.39 30.14 -17.48
CA ASP A 378 5.38 31.02 -16.31
C ASP A 378 6.53 30.66 -15.35
N LEU A 379 7.74 31.05 -15.76
CA LEU A 379 8.91 31.22 -14.90
C LEU A 379 9.34 32.69 -14.93
#